data_AF-A0A4P5S351-F1
#
_entry.id   AF-A0A4P5S351-F1
#
_cell.length_a   1.000
_cell.length_b   1.000
_cell.length_c   1.000
_cell.angle_alpha   90.00
_cell.angle_beta   90.00
_cell.angle_gamma   90.00
#
_symmetry.space_group_name_H-M   'P 1'
#
loop_
_entity.id
_entity.type
_entity.pdbx_description
1 polymer ?
#
loop_
_entity_poly.entity_id
_entity_poly.type
_entity_poly.pdbx_seq_one_letter_code
_entity_poly.pdbx_strand_id
1 'polypeptide(L)'
;MFLWFFGTAILSVWFVFRDDRFDYRLLIVGSILPDAIDIFSGGAWVMHSVLASIAALAIVMIATAGRKPSRRRLLALPIGMFMHLVFDGAFASARLFWWPLAGFSFGDAQLPSATRMGPNVLFEIIGAAILFWAWRHFGLSSPTGRQNFMSTGQLRSKTEGLLK
;
A
#
# COMPACT_ATOMS: atom_id res chain seq x y z
N MET A 1 -8.80 2.40 7.39
CA MET A 1 -7.98 3.63 7.59
C MET A 1 -7.40 4.05 6.24
N PHE A 2 -8.18 4.64 5.33
CA PHE A 2 -7.81 4.70 3.92
C PHE A 2 -6.73 5.74 3.60
N LEU A 3 -6.91 7.01 3.98
CA LEU A 3 -5.98 8.07 3.56
C LEU A 3 -4.60 7.88 4.17
N TRP A 4 -4.57 7.35 5.40
CA TRP A 4 -3.34 6.94 6.07
C TRP A 4 -2.53 5.95 5.20
N PHE A 5 -3.13 4.82 4.82
CA PHE A 5 -2.42 3.79 4.04
C PHE A 5 -1.98 4.28 2.66
N PHE A 6 -2.85 5.04 1.97
CA PHE A 6 -2.49 5.65 0.70
C PHE A 6 -1.29 6.59 0.85
N GLY A 7 -1.38 7.54 1.79
CA GLY A 7 -0.37 8.57 1.99
C GLY A 7 0.98 7.98 2.40
N THR A 8 1.01 7.13 3.42
CA THR A 8 2.25 6.57 3.96
C THR A 8 2.90 5.59 2.99
N ALA A 9 2.14 4.77 2.26
CA ALA A 9 2.70 3.89 1.24
C ALA A 9 3.38 4.69 0.12
N ILE A 10 2.71 5.71 -0.43
CA ILE A 10 3.27 6.59 -1.47
C ILE A 10 4.52 7.27 -0.93
N LEU A 11 4.45 7.89 0.25
CA LEU A 11 5.56 8.64 0.84
C LEU A 11 6.78 7.75 1.09
N SER A 12 6.60 6.58 1.70
CA SER A 12 7.68 5.64 2.00
C SER A 12 8.35 5.14 0.72
N VAL A 13 7.56 4.70 -0.26
CA VAL A 13 8.10 4.19 -1.53
C VAL A 13 8.81 5.27 -2.31
N TRP A 14 8.22 6.47 -2.40
CA TRP A 14 8.84 7.61 -3.04
C TRP A 14 10.17 7.98 -2.38
N PHE A 15 10.21 8.02 -1.04
CA PHE A 15 11.40 8.39 -0.29
C PHE A 15 12.52 7.35 -0.43
N VAL A 16 12.18 6.05 -0.37
CA VAL A 16 13.13 4.93 -0.33
C VAL A 16 13.58 4.50 -1.72
N PHE A 17 12.66 4.23 -2.64
CA PHE A 17 13.01 3.62 -3.93
C PHE A 17 13.47 4.63 -4.98
N ARG A 18 12.91 5.85 -4.97
CA ARG A 18 13.24 6.92 -5.94
C ARG A 18 13.29 6.43 -7.41
N ASP A 19 12.42 5.49 -7.78
CA ASP A 19 12.32 4.95 -9.13
C ASP A 19 11.16 5.64 -9.88
N ASP A 20 11.49 6.44 -10.89
CA ASP A 20 10.51 7.16 -11.72
C ASP A 20 9.62 6.24 -12.55
N ARG A 21 9.98 4.96 -12.69
CA ARG A 21 9.24 3.97 -13.47
C ARG A 21 8.31 3.11 -12.61
N PHE A 22 8.28 3.34 -11.30
CA PHE A 22 7.44 2.61 -10.37
C PHE A 22 5.95 2.95 -10.59
N ASP A 23 5.08 1.93 -10.58
CA ASP A 23 3.63 2.11 -10.78
C ASP A 23 2.93 2.28 -9.42
N TYR A 24 2.73 3.54 -9.03
CA TYR A 24 2.11 3.89 -7.74
C TYR A 24 0.63 3.51 -7.68
N ARG A 25 -0.05 3.28 -8.81
CA ARG A 25 -1.45 2.82 -8.80
C ARG A 25 -1.56 1.43 -8.19
N LEU A 26 -0.66 0.53 -8.61
CA LEU A 26 -0.63 -0.84 -8.10
C LEU A 26 -0.15 -0.90 -6.64
N LEU A 27 0.74 0.01 -6.24
CA LEU A 27 1.10 0.18 -4.84
C LEU A 27 -0.11 0.56 -3.99
N ILE A 28 -0.86 1.57 -4.42
CA ILE A 28 -2.08 2.02 -3.75
C ILE A 28 -3.05 0.85 -3.64
N VAL A 29 -3.33 0.13 -4.74
CA VAL A 29 -4.21 -1.04 -4.73
C VAL A 29 -3.73 -2.07 -3.71
N GLY A 30 -2.44 -2.43 -3.72
CA GLY A 30 -1.87 -3.38 -2.77
C GLY A 30 -1.98 -2.91 -1.31
N SER A 31 -1.83 -1.60 -1.07
CA SER A 31 -1.86 -1.01 0.27
C SER A 31 -3.25 -0.96 0.91
N ILE A 32 -4.32 -1.13 0.13
CA ILE A 32 -5.70 -1.13 0.63
C ILE A 32 -6.40 -2.47 0.46
N LEU A 33 -5.77 -3.39 -0.28
CA LEU A 33 -6.33 -4.70 -0.57
C LEU A 33 -6.72 -5.47 0.70
N PRO A 34 -5.91 -5.48 1.79
CA PRO A 34 -6.28 -6.17 3.02
C PRO A 34 -7.59 -5.61 3.63
N ASP A 35 -7.63 -4.30 3.91
CA ASP A 35 -8.83 -3.60 4.43
C ASP A 35 -10.07 -3.80 3.53
N ALA A 36 -9.89 -3.78 2.20
CA ALA A 36 -11.01 -3.92 1.27
C ALA A 36 -11.63 -5.33 1.30
N ILE A 37 -10.81 -6.36 1.53
CA ILE A 37 -11.27 -7.74 1.66
C ILE A 37 -11.97 -7.94 3.01
N ASP A 38 -11.45 -7.33 4.08
CA ASP A 38 -12.00 -7.41 5.43
C ASP A 38 -13.45 -6.91 5.54
N ILE A 39 -13.87 -5.96 4.68
CA ILE A 39 -15.26 -5.49 4.60
C ILE A 39 -16.23 -6.62 4.25
N PHE A 40 -15.83 -7.56 3.40
CA PHE A 40 -16.68 -8.67 2.96
C PHE A 40 -16.61 -9.87 3.91
N SER A 41 -15.51 -10.04 4.65
CA SER A 41 -15.29 -11.18 5.55
C SER A 41 -15.62 -10.92 7.01
N GLY A 42 -15.83 -9.67 7.43
CA GLY A 42 -16.38 -9.31 8.74
C GLY A 42 -15.38 -9.29 9.91
N GLY A 43 -14.08 -9.13 9.65
CA GLY A 43 -13.05 -8.99 10.70
C GLY A 43 -11.62 -9.21 10.20
N ALA A 44 -10.65 -9.07 11.12
CA ALA A 44 -9.21 -9.22 10.85
C ALA A 44 -8.92 -10.59 10.21
N TRP A 45 -8.55 -10.57 8.93
CA TRP A 45 -8.49 -11.78 8.12
C TRP A 45 -7.07 -12.15 7.69
N VAL A 46 -6.97 -13.22 6.89
CA VAL A 46 -5.71 -13.80 6.39
C VAL A 46 -4.77 -12.76 5.77
N MET A 47 -5.30 -11.68 5.19
CA MET A 47 -4.51 -10.66 4.51
C MET A 47 -3.66 -9.79 5.45
N HIS A 48 -3.94 -9.82 6.76
CA HIS A 48 -3.10 -9.19 7.79
C HIS A 48 -1.97 -10.11 8.29
N SER A 49 -1.80 -11.29 7.67
CA SER A 49 -0.63 -12.14 7.86
C SER A 49 0.50 -11.77 6.90
N VAL A 50 1.74 -11.81 7.40
CA VAL A 50 2.93 -11.65 6.55
C VAL A 50 3.02 -12.75 5.50
N LEU A 51 2.52 -13.96 5.80
CA LEU A 51 2.51 -15.07 4.84
C LEU A 51 1.60 -14.79 3.65
N ALA A 52 0.50 -14.06 3.83
CA ALA A 52 -0.36 -13.67 2.70
C ALA A 52 0.36 -12.72 1.75
N SER A 53 1.11 -11.74 2.29
CA SER A 53 1.94 -10.83 1.48
C SER A 53 3.09 -11.57 0.77
N ILE A 54 3.73 -12.54 1.44
CA ILE A 54 4.75 -13.42 0.85
C ILE A 54 4.14 -14.30 -0.26
N ALA A 55 2.95 -14.85 -0.05
CA ALA A 55 2.26 -15.65 -1.05
C ALA A 55 1.88 -14.80 -2.27
N ALA A 56 1.38 -13.58 -2.07
CA ALA A 56 1.11 -12.63 -3.16
C ALA A 56 2.39 -12.31 -3.93
N LEU A 57 3.52 -12.10 -3.24
CA LEU A 57 4.82 -11.92 -3.87
C LEU A 57 5.21 -13.15 -4.70
N ALA A 58 5.10 -14.35 -4.15
CA ALA A 58 5.41 -15.60 -4.85
C ALA A 58 4.54 -15.78 -6.11
N ILE A 59 3.23 -15.53 -6.01
CA ILE A 59 2.30 -15.56 -7.14
C ILE A 59 2.73 -14.59 -8.23
N VAL A 60 3.06 -13.34 -7.88
CA VAL A 60 3.56 -12.35 -8.84
C VAL A 60 4.84 -12.84 -9.51
N MET A 61 5.79 -13.39 -8.74
CA MET A 61 7.06 -13.90 -9.28
C MET A 61 6.87 -15.06 -10.26
N ILE A 62 5.97 -16.00 -9.94
CA ILE A 62 5.65 -17.15 -10.78
C ILE A 62 4.89 -16.72 -12.04
N ALA A 63 3.83 -15.92 -11.89
CA ALA A 63 3.00 -15.45 -13.01
C ALA A 63 3.78 -14.57 -14.02
N THR A 64 4.86 -13.94 -13.55
CA THR A 64 5.73 -13.07 -14.37
C THR A 64 7.08 -13.69 -14.70
N ALA A 65 7.24 -15.01 -14.52
CA ALA A 65 8.44 -15.73 -14.90
C ALA A 65 8.82 -15.43 -16.36
N GLY A 66 10.09 -15.06 -16.58
CA GLY A 66 10.60 -14.65 -17.91
C GLY A 66 10.17 -13.25 -18.40
N ARG A 67 9.23 -12.56 -17.73
CA ARG A 67 8.69 -11.26 -18.17
C ARG A 67 9.15 -10.10 -17.28
N LYS A 68 10.40 -9.64 -17.44
CA LYS A 68 11.02 -8.59 -16.61
C LYS A 68 10.16 -7.31 -16.45
N PRO A 69 9.56 -6.73 -17.52
CA PRO A 69 8.77 -5.49 -17.38
C PRO A 69 7.49 -5.69 -16.56
N SER A 70 6.76 -6.78 -16.82
CA SER A 70 5.53 -7.13 -16.09
C SER A 70 5.81 -7.38 -14.62
N ARG A 71 6.91 -8.09 -14.32
CA ARG A 71 7.36 -8.33 -12.95
C ARG A 71 7.61 -7.03 -12.20
N ARG A 72 8.40 -6.11 -12.78
CA ARG A 72 8.67 -4.80 -12.14
C ARG A 72 7.38 -4.06 -11.81
N ARG A 73 6.40 -4.07 -12.72
CA ARG A 73 5.11 -3.40 -12.51
C ARG A 73 4.29 -4.10 -11.43
N LEU A 74 4.11 -5.41 -11.51
CA LEU A 74 3.27 -6.18 -10.60
C LEU A 74 3.86 -6.30 -9.19
N LEU A 75 5.18 -6.17 -9.01
CA LEU A 75 5.82 -6.13 -7.69
C LEU A 75 5.33 -4.97 -6.82
N ALA A 76 4.79 -3.89 -7.40
CA ALA A 76 4.19 -2.81 -6.62
C ALA A 76 3.00 -3.29 -5.75
N LEU A 77 2.26 -4.32 -6.17
CA LEU A 77 1.15 -4.90 -5.40
C LEU A 77 1.62 -5.52 -4.07
N PRO A 78 2.51 -6.53 -4.03
CA PRO A 78 2.98 -7.10 -2.78
C PRO A 78 3.77 -6.09 -1.95
N ILE A 79 4.49 -5.14 -2.56
CA ILE A 79 5.12 -4.04 -1.82
C ILE A 79 4.06 -3.22 -1.09
N GLY A 80 2.93 -2.90 -1.73
CA GLY A 80 1.81 -2.21 -1.10
C GLY A 80 1.23 -3.01 0.06
N MET A 81 1.06 -4.33 -0.09
CA MET A 81 0.58 -5.20 0.98
C MET A 81 1.55 -5.23 2.17
N PHE A 82 2.86 -5.31 1.94
CA PHE A 82 3.84 -5.22 3.04
C PHE A 82 3.78 -3.86 3.74
N MET A 83 3.62 -2.75 3.00
CA MET A 83 3.46 -1.43 3.60
C MET A 83 2.20 -1.35 4.45
N HIS A 84 1.10 -1.96 3.99
CA HIS A 84 -0.13 -2.07 4.79
C HIS A 84 0.16 -2.72 6.15
N LEU A 85 0.80 -3.90 6.17
CA LEU A 85 1.15 -4.64 7.40
C LEU A 85 2.06 -3.88 8.38
N VAL A 86 2.86 -2.96 7.85
CA VAL A 86 3.72 -2.11 8.68
C VAL A 86 2.91 -0.98 9.31
N PHE A 87 2.01 -0.36 8.54
CA PHE A 87 1.26 0.81 8.97
C PHE A 87 -0.04 0.49 9.72
N ASP A 88 -0.56 -0.73 9.59
CA ASP A 88 -1.72 -1.24 10.34
C ASP A 88 -1.30 -1.80 11.71
N GLY A 89 0.01 -2.03 11.91
CA GLY A 89 0.58 -2.61 13.10
C GLY A 89 0.27 -4.10 13.27
N ALA A 90 0.05 -4.85 12.20
CA ALA A 90 -0.27 -6.28 12.24
C ALA A 90 0.75 -7.09 13.07
N PHE A 91 2.02 -6.68 13.04
CA PHE A 91 3.10 -7.28 13.83
C PHE A 91 2.91 -7.19 15.36
N ALA A 92 2.01 -6.34 15.85
CA ALA A 92 1.68 -6.26 17.27
C ALA A 92 0.96 -7.52 17.78
N SER A 93 0.36 -8.32 16.90
CA SER A 93 -0.21 -9.63 17.20
C SER A 93 0.60 -10.72 16.52
N ALA A 94 1.44 -11.43 17.27
CA ALA A 94 2.24 -12.53 16.72
C ALA A 94 1.36 -13.64 16.10
N ARG A 95 0.16 -13.89 16.64
CA ARG A 95 -0.76 -14.90 16.09
C ARG A 95 -1.30 -14.50 14.72
N LEU A 96 -1.72 -13.25 14.56
CA LEU A 96 -2.24 -12.74 13.29
C LEU A 96 -1.11 -12.61 12.26
N PHE A 97 0.01 -11.99 12.66
CA PHE A 97 1.13 -11.72 11.78
C PHE A 97 1.74 -13.00 11.19
N TRP A 98 1.86 -14.07 11.99
CA TRP A 98 2.42 -15.35 11.58
C TRP A 98 1.38 -16.40 11.15
N TRP A 99 0.10 -16.04 11.05
CA TRP A 99 -0.94 -17.01 10.65
C TRP A 99 -0.61 -17.63 9.27
N PRO A 100 -0.74 -18.95 9.07
CA PRO A 100 -1.25 -19.97 9.99
C PRO A 100 -0.18 -20.67 10.86
N LEU A 101 1.09 -20.26 10.79
CA LEU A 101 2.19 -20.92 11.52
C LEU A 101 2.07 -20.80 13.05
N ALA A 102 1.48 -19.71 13.53
CA ALA A 102 1.23 -19.48 14.96
C ALA A 102 -0.12 -20.05 15.46
N GLY A 103 -0.80 -20.86 14.64
CA GLY A 103 -2.10 -21.47 14.91
C GLY A 103 -3.17 -21.03 13.90
N PHE A 104 -4.27 -21.80 13.84
CA PHE A 104 -5.36 -21.56 12.89
C PHE A 104 -6.43 -20.59 13.39
N SER A 105 -6.49 -20.33 14.71
CA SER A 105 -7.42 -19.36 15.29
C SER A 105 -6.84 -17.95 15.20
N PHE A 106 -7.61 -17.00 14.68
CA PHE A 106 -7.26 -15.59 14.75
C PHE A 106 -7.33 -15.03 16.19
N GLY A 107 -7.97 -15.75 17.13
CA GLY A 107 -8.15 -15.34 18.53
C GLY A 107 -9.01 -14.07 18.65
N ASP A 108 -9.02 -13.45 19.83
CA ASP A 108 -9.58 -12.09 20.02
C ASP A 108 -8.65 -10.99 19.44
N ALA A 109 -7.84 -11.32 18.41
CA ALA A 109 -6.88 -10.38 17.83
C ALA A 109 -7.63 -9.31 17.05
N GLN A 110 -8.01 -8.24 17.75
CA GLN A 110 -8.55 -7.05 17.14
C GLN A 110 -7.40 -6.20 16.62
N LEU A 111 -7.46 -5.82 15.34
CA LEU A 111 -6.46 -4.94 14.74
C LEU A 111 -6.43 -3.60 15.50
N PRO A 112 -5.24 -3.02 15.75
CA PRO A 112 -5.13 -1.69 16.35
C PRO A 112 -5.90 -0.63 15.55
N SER A 113 -5.92 -0.77 14.22
CA SER A 113 -6.69 0.07 13.29
C SER A 113 -8.21 -0.16 13.36
N ALA A 114 -8.69 -1.31 13.83
CA ALA A 114 -10.11 -1.62 13.96
C ALA A 114 -10.70 -1.19 15.32
N THR A 115 -9.86 -1.03 16.35
CA THR A 115 -10.30 -0.80 17.74
C THR A 115 -10.17 0.62 18.24
N ARG A 116 -9.28 1.43 17.65
CA ARG A 116 -8.89 2.73 18.19
C ARG A 116 -9.55 3.89 17.45
N MET A 117 -10.85 4.13 17.66
CA MET A 117 -11.58 5.22 16.98
C MET A 117 -10.92 6.61 17.11
N GLY A 118 -10.33 6.96 18.27
CA GLY A 118 -9.65 8.24 18.46
C GLY A 118 -8.36 8.41 17.64
N PRO A 119 -7.34 7.56 17.86
CA PRO A 119 -6.09 7.57 17.09
C PRO A 119 -6.29 7.42 15.58
N ASN A 120 -7.32 6.70 15.18
CA ASN A 120 -7.70 6.52 13.79
C ASN A 120 -7.97 7.86 13.06
N VAL A 121 -8.73 8.76 13.66
CA VAL A 121 -9.01 10.08 13.05
C VAL A 121 -7.72 10.87 12.86
N LEU A 122 -6.80 10.80 13.83
CA LEU A 122 -5.49 11.45 13.72
C LEU A 122 -4.68 10.88 12.54
N PHE A 123 -4.65 9.56 12.37
CA PHE A 123 -3.95 8.93 11.25
C PHE A 123 -4.56 9.31 9.90
N GLU A 124 -5.88 9.40 9.79
CA GLU A 124 -6.54 9.87 8.56
C GLU A 124 -6.18 11.33 8.24
N ILE A 125 -6.11 12.21 9.25
CA ILE A 125 -5.68 13.61 9.06
C ILE A 125 -4.24 13.66 8.55
N ILE A 126 -3.34 12.86 9.14
CA ILE A 126 -1.94 12.79 8.68
C ILE A 126 -1.88 12.24 7.25
N GLY A 127 -2.63 11.18 6.95
CA GLY A 127 -2.75 10.63 5.60
C GLY A 127 -3.24 11.66 4.59
N ALA A 128 -4.28 12.43 4.93
CA ALA A 128 -4.79 13.51 4.12
C ALA A 128 -3.75 14.61 3.88
N ALA A 129 -2.99 15.00 4.90
CA ALA A 129 -1.92 15.98 4.79
C ALA A 129 -0.79 15.49 3.86
N ILE A 130 -0.39 14.22 3.96
CA ILE A 130 0.61 13.59 3.08
C ILE A 130 0.10 13.56 1.64
N LEU A 131 -1.16 13.16 1.42
CA LEU A 131 -1.76 13.12 0.08
C LEU A 131 -1.90 14.51 -0.52
N PHE A 132 -2.27 15.51 0.28
CA PHE A 132 -2.32 16.91 -0.15
C PHE A 132 -0.93 17.41 -0.56
N TRP A 133 0.09 17.11 0.24
CA TRP A 133 1.47 17.42 -0.11
C TRP A 133 1.89 16.72 -1.41
N ALA A 134 1.64 15.41 -1.54
CA ALA A 134 1.96 14.63 -2.73
C ALA A 134 1.26 15.18 -3.98
N TRP A 135 -0.02 15.55 -3.85
CA TRP A 135 -0.80 16.18 -4.91
C TRP A 135 -0.16 17.45 -5.44
N ARG A 136 0.35 18.30 -4.56
CA ARG A 136 1.06 19.53 -4.91
C ARG A 136 2.45 19.24 -5.49
N HIS A 137 3.20 18.33 -4.87
CA HIS A 137 4.58 18.01 -5.21
C HIS A 137 4.70 17.37 -6.61
N PHE A 138 3.79 16.46 -6.95
CA PHE A 138 3.76 15.75 -8.23
C PHE A 138 2.94 16.44 -9.34
N GLY A 139 2.49 17.68 -9.11
CA GLY A 139 1.81 18.46 -10.14
C GLY A 139 0.43 17.91 -10.57
N LEU A 140 -0.22 17.10 -9.72
CA LEU A 140 -1.53 16.50 -9.98
C LEU A 140 -2.67 17.52 -10.01
N SER A 141 -2.41 18.78 -9.65
CA SER A 141 -3.35 19.89 -9.84
C SER A 141 -3.63 20.20 -11.32
N SER A 142 -2.74 19.82 -12.23
CA SER A 142 -2.94 20.00 -13.67
C SER A 142 -3.70 18.82 -14.30
N PRO A 143 -4.57 19.03 -15.30
CA PRO A 143 -5.18 17.93 -16.07
C PRO A 143 -4.12 17.01 -16.70
N THR A 144 -3.04 17.59 -17.23
CA THR A 144 -1.93 16.85 -17.85
C THR A 144 -1.22 15.94 -16.85
N GLY A 145 -0.94 16.41 -15.63
CA GLY A 145 -0.34 15.59 -14.57
C GLY A 145 -1.21 14.40 -14.20
N ARG A 146 -2.53 14.60 -14.10
CA ARG A 146 -3.50 13.52 -13.85
C ARG A 146 -3.56 12.53 -15.00
N GLN A 147 -3.59 13.00 -16.25
CA GLN A 147 -3.59 12.14 -17.44
C GLN A 147 -2.33 11.27 -17.51
N ASN A 148 -1.17 11.86 -17.24
CA ASN A 148 0.12 11.15 -17.21
C ASN A 148 0.16 10.09 -16.11
N PHE A 149 -0.35 10.41 -14.92
CA PHE A 149 -0.46 9.43 -13.83
C PHE A 149 -1.43 8.29 -14.18
N MET A 150 -2.58 8.62 -14.78
CA MET A 150 -3.58 7.62 -15.17
C MET A 150 -3.11 6.72 -16.31
N SER A 151 -2.29 7.20 -17.23
CA SER A 151 -1.73 6.37 -18.31
C SER A 151 -0.53 5.53 -17.83
N THR A 152 0.45 6.17 -17.19
CA THR A 152 1.74 5.54 -16.88
C THR A 152 1.82 4.93 -15.49
N GLY A 153 1.03 5.42 -14.53
CA GLY A 153 1.12 5.07 -13.11
C GLY A 153 2.28 5.72 -12.35
N GLN A 154 3.03 6.59 -13.02
CA GLN A 154 4.24 7.20 -12.48
C GLN A 154 3.95 8.55 -11.84
N LEU A 155 4.57 8.83 -10.70
CA LEU A 155 4.58 10.14 -10.07
C LEU A 155 5.89 10.84 -10.45
N ARG A 156 5.78 11.96 -11.18
CA ARG A 156 6.93 12.77 -11.61
C ARG A 156 6.95 14.08 -10.84
N SER A 157 8.11 14.47 -10.34
CA SER A 157 8.29 15.77 -9.67
C SER A 157 7.99 16.89 -10.65
N LYS A 158 7.29 17.94 -10.18
CA LYS A 158 7.02 19.15 -10.98
C LYS A 158 8.31 19.81 -11.50
N THR A 159 9.42 19.68 -10.78
CA THR A 159 10.70 20.31 -11.12
C THR A 159 11.35 19.69 -12.37
N GLU A 160 11.16 18.40 -12.61
CA GLU A 160 11.71 17.72 -13.80
C GLU A 160 10.98 18.08 -15.09
N GLY A 161 9.72 18.51 -14.99
CA GLY A 161 8.93 18.95 -16.14
C GLY A 161 9.27 20.35 -16.65
N LEU A 162 10.03 21.14 -15.90
CA LEU A 162 10.48 22.49 -16.28
C LEU A 162 11.86 22.48 -16.98
N LEU A 163 12.55 21.34 -16.99
CA LEU A 163 13.87 21.16 -17.60
C LEU A 163 13.83 20.38 -18.93
N LYS A 164 12.64 20.15 -19.48
CA LYS A 164 12.41 19.59 -20.83
C LYS A 164 11.57 20.56 -21.64
#